data_AF-A0A962G7S7-F1
#
_entry.id   AF-A0A962G7S7-F1
#
_cell.length_a   1.000
_cell.length_b   1.000
_cell.length_c   1.000
_cell.angle_alpha   90.00
_cell.angle_beta   90.00
_cell.angle_gamma   90.00
#
_symmetry.space_group_name_H-M   'P 1'
#
loop_
_entity.id
_entity.type
_entity.pdbx_description
1 polymer ?
#
loop_
_entity_poly.entity_id
_entity_poly.type
_entity_poly.pdbx_seq_one_letter_code
_entity_poly.pdbx_strand_id
1 'polypeptide(L)'
;YSQASNLQLPEGTWVSFAGAGLNGRRLDPNDPSTGSAGFYQFRYGVSSALTVDAVVQGVDGRHFGSLGAAGSLGPLGAWAIYGARNSAGAGAWSVLGDGGRNGWFWHAYAQHLDAGFSSGEDVAAGASAEATESRFAEIGHSFGSTARLSLVHGSVTDPLNGTIEYTRPAADWRPFKSISLSARPDYRGEYAYAASWYPGMRAHVSVTRYKDRTEAAAEYDVNSAYRLMATSLRQAQLGNRSGLFLMHQP
;
A
#
# COMPACT_ATOMS: atom_id res chain seq x y z
N TYR A 1 1.97 1.97 0.67
CA TYR A 1 1.49 3.36 0.61
C TYR A 1 2.44 4.15 -0.27
N SER A 2 1.99 4.68 -1.41
CA SER A 2 2.77 5.69 -2.15
C SER A 2 2.65 7.03 -1.43
N GLN A 3 3.72 7.81 -1.42
CA GLN A 3 3.77 9.17 -0.85
C GLN A 3 3.94 10.17 -1.99
N ALA A 4 3.32 11.34 -1.90
CA ALA A 4 3.47 12.44 -2.86
C ALA A 4 4.90 12.95 -2.92
N SER A 5 5.57 13.00 -1.78
CA SER A 5 6.97 13.40 -1.68
C SER A 5 7.89 12.51 -2.54
N ASN A 6 7.59 11.22 -2.68
CA ASN A 6 8.36 10.29 -3.52
C ASN A 6 8.16 10.48 -5.04
N LEU A 7 7.21 11.33 -5.44
CA LEU A 7 6.90 11.58 -6.86
C LEU A 7 7.65 12.78 -7.42
N GLN A 8 8.32 13.58 -6.58
CA GLN A 8 9.08 14.74 -7.01
C GLN A 8 10.44 14.34 -7.59
N LEU A 9 10.78 14.95 -8.72
CA LEU A 9 12.10 14.90 -9.33
C LEU A 9 12.81 16.25 -9.16
N PRO A 10 14.15 16.26 -9.07
CA PRO A 10 14.92 17.50 -9.17
C PRO A 10 14.63 18.21 -10.50
N GLU A 11 14.78 19.53 -10.49
CA GLU A 11 14.59 20.37 -11.67
C GLU A 11 15.45 19.91 -12.86
N GLY A 12 14.84 19.84 -14.04
CA GLY A 12 15.49 19.40 -15.27
C GLY A 12 15.74 17.89 -15.35
N THR A 13 15.47 17.12 -14.29
CA THR A 13 15.61 15.66 -14.30
C THR A 13 14.38 15.03 -14.94
N TRP A 14 14.59 14.02 -15.77
CA TRP A 14 13.53 13.19 -16.32
C TRP A 14 13.78 11.72 -16.03
N VAL A 15 12.68 10.97 -15.92
CA VAL A 15 12.67 9.52 -15.86
C VAL A 15 11.73 9.03 -16.95
N SER A 16 12.21 8.10 -17.77
CA SER A 16 11.38 7.36 -18.71
C SER A 16 11.48 5.89 -18.38
N PHE A 17 10.33 5.23 -18.33
CA PHE A 17 10.24 3.82 -18.03
C PHE A 17 9.24 3.17 -18.98
N ALA A 18 9.63 2.05 -19.57
CA ALA A 18 8.81 1.33 -20.52
C ALA A 18 8.88 -0.17 -20.21
N GLY A 19 7.79 -0.87 -20.46
CA GLY A 19 7.74 -2.31 -20.33
C GLY A 19 6.76 -2.90 -21.33
N ALA A 20 7.05 -4.11 -21.78
CA ALA A 20 6.17 -4.91 -22.62
C ALA A 20 6.26 -6.37 -22.20
N GLY A 21 5.16 -7.10 -22.35
CA GLY A 21 5.05 -8.48 -21.96
C GLY A 21 3.69 -9.05 -22.31
N LEU A 22 3.38 -10.15 -21.66
CA LEU A 22 2.11 -10.83 -21.82
C LEU A 22 1.33 -10.69 -20.52
N ASN A 23 0.03 -10.44 -20.66
CA ASN A 23 -0.89 -10.46 -19.55
C ASN A 23 -1.16 -11.92 -19.15
N GLY A 24 -1.35 -12.14 -17.85
CA GLY A 24 -1.73 -13.44 -17.31
C GLY A 24 -0.62 -14.29 -16.68
N ARG A 25 -1.04 -15.30 -15.93
CA ARG A 25 -0.18 -16.25 -15.21
C ARG A 25 0.03 -17.51 -16.06
N ARG A 26 1.09 -17.51 -16.88
CA ARG A 26 1.43 -18.63 -17.78
C ARG A 26 1.68 -19.99 -17.08
N LEU A 27 1.91 -20.00 -15.77
CA LEU A 27 2.09 -21.22 -14.98
C LEU A 27 0.80 -21.71 -14.31
N ASP A 28 -0.28 -20.94 -14.43
CA ASP A 28 -1.61 -21.33 -13.96
C ASP A 28 -2.46 -21.76 -15.16
N PRO A 29 -2.67 -23.07 -15.38
CA PRO A 29 -3.47 -23.56 -16.50
C PRO A 29 -4.95 -23.14 -16.41
N ASN A 30 -5.39 -22.55 -15.29
CA ASN A 30 -6.75 -22.03 -15.11
C ASN A 30 -6.86 -20.52 -15.36
N ASP A 31 -5.77 -19.83 -15.74
CA ASP A 31 -5.81 -18.42 -16.10
C ASP A 31 -5.99 -18.27 -17.62
N PRO A 32 -7.19 -17.90 -18.11
CA PRO A 32 -7.46 -17.79 -19.54
C PRO A 32 -6.85 -16.51 -20.16
N SER A 33 -6.25 -15.61 -19.37
CA SER A 33 -5.72 -14.36 -19.87
C SER A 33 -4.52 -14.59 -20.79
N THR A 34 -4.71 -14.24 -22.06
CA THR A 34 -3.83 -14.58 -23.19
C THR A 34 -3.68 -13.39 -24.12
N GLY A 35 -3.20 -12.26 -23.59
CA GLY A 35 -2.94 -11.09 -24.43
C GLY A 35 -1.65 -10.38 -24.07
N SER A 36 -1.34 -9.32 -24.82
CA SER A 36 -0.13 -8.52 -24.63
C SER A 36 -0.42 -7.33 -23.71
N ALA A 37 0.53 -7.04 -22.83
CA ALA A 37 0.53 -5.85 -22.02
C ALA A 37 1.77 -5.01 -22.32
N GLY A 38 1.61 -3.69 -22.30
CA GLY A 38 2.74 -2.78 -22.39
C GLY A 38 2.38 -1.44 -21.76
N PHE A 39 3.40 -0.70 -21.35
CA PHE A 39 3.23 0.64 -20.82
C PHE A 39 4.45 1.49 -21.12
N TYR A 40 4.24 2.79 -21.09
CA TYR A 40 5.26 3.81 -21.14
C TYR A 40 4.91 4.91 -20.14
N GLN A 41 5.87 5.28 -19.31
CA GLN A 41 5.78 6.37 -18.35
C GLN A 41 6.89 7.36 -18.61
N PHE A 42 6.55 8.65 -18.61
CA PHE A 42 7.49 9.75 -18.67
C PHE A 42 7.20 10.72 -17.54
N ARG A 43 8.23 11.06 -16.77
CA ARG A 43 8.16 12.02 -15.67
C ARG A 43 9.24 13.07 -15.81
N TYR A 44 8.90 14.32 -15.55
CA TYR A 44 9.81 15.46 -15.68
C TYR A 44 9.71 16.42 -14.50
N GLY A 45 10.85 16.74 -13.87
CA GLY A 45 10.97 17.77 -12.85
C GLY A 45 10.98 19.15 -13.50
N VAL A 46 9.81 19.81 -13.52
CA VAL A 46 9.64 21.15 -14.08
C VAL A 46 10.38 22.19 -13.25
N SER A 47 10.35 22.04 -11.93
CA SER A 47 11.10 22.86 -10.98
C SER A 47 11.45 22.03 -9.74
N SER A 48 12.26 22.59 -8.85
CA SER A 48 12.53 21.98 -7.53
C SER A 48 11.29 21.69 -6.67
N ALA A 49 10.13 22.27 -7.01
CA ALA A 49 8.88 22.10 -6.27
C ALA A 49 7.76 21.48 -7.11
N LEU A 50 7.97 21.18 -8.39
CA LEU A 50 6.94 20.68 -9.30
C LEU A 50 7.49 19.63 -10.26
N THR A 51 6.78 18.51 -10.35
CA THR A 51 7.04 17.42 -11.28
C THR A 51 5.76 17.07 -12.00
N VAL A 52 5.85 16.78 -13.30
CA VAL A 52 4.73 16.30 -14.11
C VAL A 52 4.99 14.88 -14.57
N ASP A 53 3.93 14.11 -14.73
CA ASP A 53 3.97 12.69 -15.07
C ASP A 53 2.93 12.39 -16.15
N ALA A 54 3.30 11.55 -17.11
CA ALA A 54 2.42 11.05 -18.13
C ALA A 54 2.62 9.55 -18.27
N VAL A 55 1.52 8.79 -18.29
CA VAL A 55 1.54 7.34 -18.47
C VAL A 55 0.60 6.95 -19.57
N VAL A 56 1.02 6.04 -20.42
CA VAL A 56 0.15 5.30 -21.33
C VAL A 56 0.35 3.82 -21.10
N GLN A 57 -0.74 3.05 -21.11
CA GLN A 57 -0.72 1.62 -20.90
C GLN A 57 -1.70 0.95 -21.87
N GLY A 58 -1.32 -0.21 -22.37
CA GLY A 58 -2.17 -1.12 -23.13
C GLY A 58 -2.19 -2.49 -22.48
N VAL A 59 -3.35 -3.08 -22.25
CA VAL A 59 -3.50 -4.46 -21.75
C VAL A 59 -4.63 -5.13 -22.51
N ASP A 60 -4.29 -6.14 -23.31
CA ASP A 60 -5.25 -6.97 -24.07
C ASP A 60 -6.20 -6.12 -24.93
N GLY A 61 -5.65 -5.15 -25.68
CA GLY A 61 -6.41 -4.25 -26.54
C GLY A 61 -7.10 -3.08 -25.83
N ARG A 62 -7.05 -3.02 -24.49
CA ARG A 62 -7.56 -1.89 -23.69
C ARG A 62 -6.46 -0.87 -23.49
N HIS A 63 -6.77 0.41 -23.68
CA HIS A 63 -5.78 1.47 -23.51
C HIS A 63 -6.16 2.41 -22.37
N PHE A 64 -5.14 2.89 -21.66
CA PHE A 64 -5.26 3.81 -20.56
C PHE A 64 -4.24 4.92 -20.76
N GLY A 65 -4.65 6.15 -20.51
CA GLY A 65 -3.76 7.31 -20.44
C GLY A 65 -3.96 8.01 -19.11
N SER A 66 -2.89 8.45 -18.48
CA SER A 66 -2.94 9.33 -17.31
C SER A 66 -1.95 10.47 -17.42
N LEU A 67 -2.34 11.58 -16.80
CA LEU A 67 -1.51 12.75 -16.59
C LEU A 67 -1.57 13.11 -15.11
N GLY A 68 -0.45 13.54 -14.56
CA GLY A 68 -0.39 13.97 -13.18
C GLY A 68 0.64 15.04 -12.93
N ALA A 69 0.51 15.66 -11.77
CA ALA A 69 1.47 16.61 -11.25
C ALA A 69 1.67 16.36 -9.76
N ALA A 70 2.92 16.44 -9.31
CA ALA A 70 3.30 16.35 -7.90
C ALA A 70 4.09 17.60 -7.53
N GLY A 71 3.80 18.21 -6.39
CA GLY A 71 4.50 19.40 -5.94
C GLY A 71 4.53 19.60 -4.44
N SER A 72 5.48 20.41 -4.00
CA SER A 72 5.68 20.78 -2.60
C SER A 72 4.98 22.11 -2.32
N LEU A 73 4.03 22.11 -1.39
CA LEU A 73 3.25 23.28 -0.99
C LEU A 73 3.73 23.86 0.35
N GLY A 74 5.03 23.77 0.60
CA GLY A 74 5.67 24.30 1.80
C GLY A 74 5.11 23.66 3.09
N PRO A 75 4.53 24.44 4.02
CA PRO A 75 3.97 23.88 5.27
C PRO A 75 2.85 22.86 5.06
N LEU A 76 2.17 22.91 3.91
CA LEU A 76 1.11 21.98 3.55
C LEU A 76 1.64 20.65 3.00
N GLY A 77 2.96 20.41 3.03
CA GLY A 77 3.56 19.16 2.58
C GLY A 77 3.56 18.98 1.06
N ALA A 78 3.74 17.74 0.63
CA ALA A 78 3.71 17.34 -0.76
C ALA A 78 2.31 16.87 -1.16
N TRP A 79 1.89 17.23 -2.36
CA TRP A 79 0.63 16.81 -2.97
C TRP A 79 0.89 16.30 -4.37
N ALA A 80 0.14 15.30 -4.80
CA ALA A 80 0.06 14.89 -6.19
C ALA A 80 -1.38 14.66 -6.60
N ILE A 81 -1.69 15.03 -7.85
CA ILE A 81 -2.98 14.84 -8.49
C ILE A 81 -2.77 14.13 -9.81
N TYR A 82 -3.67 13.19 -10.11
CA TYR A 82 -3.69 12.44 -11.35
C TYR A 82 -5.09 12.44 -11.94
N GLY A 83 -5.16 12.63 -13.25
CA GLY A 83 -6.35 12.35 -14.05
C GLY A 83 -6.01 11.24 -15.05
N ALA A 84 -6.93 10.31 -15.24
CA ALA A 84 -6.77 9.21 -16.17
C ALA A 84 -8.05 8.99 -16.99
N ARG A 85 -7.88 8.37 -18.15
CA ARG A 85 -8.98 7.97 -19.02
C ARG A 85 -8.65 6.65 -19.69
N ASN A 86 -9.66 5.80 -19.85
CA ASN A 86 -9.52 4.58 -20.65
C ASN A 86 -10.02 4.79 -22.10
N SER A 87 -9.77 3.81 -22.97
CA SER A 87 -10.20 3.83 -24.37
C SER A 87 -11.72 3.82 -24.57
N ALA A 88 -12.48 3.36 -23.57
CA ALA A 88 -13.95 3.41 -23.57
C ALA A 88 -14.52 4.78 -23.14
N GLY A 89 -13.65 5.72 -22.75
CA GLY A 89 -14.03 7.08 -22.39
C GLY A 89 -14.32 7.32 -20.91
N ALA A 90 -14.30 6.27 -20.07
CA ALA A 90 -14.45 6.38 -18.61
C ALA A 90 -13.24 7.07 -17.99
N GLY A 91 -13.50 7.95 -17.02
CA GLY A 91 -12.47 8.71 -16.31
C GLY A 91 -12.10 8.11 -14.96
N ALA A 92 -10.93 8.52 -14.46
CA ALA A 92 -10.57 8.34 -13.06
C ALA A 92 -9.72 9.52 -12.61
N TRP A 93 -9.72 9.79 -11.31
CA TRP A 93 -8.79 10.74 -10.71
C TRP A 93 -8.31 10.24 -9.37
N SER A 94 -7.13 10.69 -8.97
CA SER A 94 -6.63 10.50 -7.61
C SER A 94 -5.89 11.73 -7.12
N VAL A 95 -5.98 11.96 -5.82
CA VAL A 95 -5.23 12.97 -5.09
C VAL A 95 -4.55 12.27 -3.93
N LEU A 96 -3.29 12.55 -3.71
CA LEU A 96 -2.51 11.99 -2.61
C LEU A 96 -1.63 13.08 -2.02
N GLY A 97 -1.47 13.05 -0.70
CA GLY A 97 -0.70 14.06 0.01
C GLY A 97 -0.06 13.51 1.26
N ASP A 98 1.09 14.07 1.60
CA ASP A 98 1.77 13.80 2.86
C ASP A 98 2.57 15.00 3.33
N GLY A 99 2.71 15.12 4.64
CA GLY A 99 3.53 16.18 5.23
C GLY A 99 3.73 15.97 6.71
N GLY A 100 4.63 16.77 7.28
CA GLY A 100 4.90 16.73 8.71
C GLY A 100 5.82 17.86 9.16
N ARG A 101 5.65 18.27 10.41
CA ARG A 101 6.44 19.31 11.06
C ARG A 101 6.39 19.17 12.57
N ASN A 102 7.53 19.31 13.26
CA ASN A 102 7.62 19.34 14.72
C ASN A 102 6.90 18.15 15.40
N GLY A 103 7.11 16.93 14.89
CA GLY A 103 6.47 15.72 15.41
C GLY A 103 5.08 15.44 14.82
N TRP A 104 4.35 16.46 14.34
CA TRP A 104 3.11 16.24 13.60
C TRP A 104 3.37 15.64 12.23
N PHE A 105 2.46 14.77 11.79
CA PHE A 105 2.43 14.24 10.44
C PHE A 105 0.98 14.06 9.98
N TRP A 106 0.80 14.00 8.68
CA TRP A 106 -0.46 13.63 8.07
C TRP A 106 -0.22 12.93 6.73
N HIS A 107 -1.20 12.14 6.33
CA HIS A 107 -1.29 11.48 5.03
C HIS A 107 -2.72 11.56 4.54
N ALA A 108 -2.93 11.81 3.26
CA ALA A 108 -4.25 11.82 2.67
C ALA A 108 -4.23 11.17 1.29
N TYR A 109 -5.33 10.52 0.94
CA TYR A 109 -5.55 9.90 -0.35
C TYR A 109 -7.04 9.95 -0.67
N ALA A 110 -7.37 10.29 -1.91
CA ALA A 110 -8.71 10.18 -2.45
C ALA A 110 -8.60 9.69 -3.89
N GLN A 111 -9.50 8.80 -4.29
CA GLN A 111 -9.56 8.29 -5.64
C GLN A 111 -10.99 7.99 -6.02
N HIS A 112 -11.31 8.32 -7.26
CA HIS A 112 -12.58 8.02 -7.90
C HIS A 112 -12.31 7.35 -9.25
N LEU A 113 -13.09 6.31 -9.54
CA LEU A 113 -13.10 5.61 -10.81
C LEU A 113 -14.54 5.64 -11.32
N ASP A 114 -14.73 6.15 -12.53
CA ASP A 114 -16.03 6.04 -13.18
C ASP A 114 -16.39 4.57 -13.43
N ALA A 115 -17.69 4.35 -13.59
CA ALA A 115 -18.24 3.10 -14.09
C ALA A 115 -17.46 2.61 -15.32
N GLY A 116 -16.99 1.36 -15.28
CA GLY A 116 -16.27 0.74 -16.40
C GLY A 116 -14.80 1.16 -16.55
N PHE A 117 -14.24 1.99 -15.67
CA PHE A 117 -12.82 2.37 -15.75
C PHE A 117 -11.90 1.15 -15.59
N SER A 118 -12.11 0.30 -14.57
CA SER A 118 -11.24 -0.84 -14.23
C SER A 118 -11.49 -2.11 -15.04
N SER A 119 -12.73 -2.33 -15.52
CA SER A 119 -13.06 -3.50 -16.35
C SER A 119 -12.58 -3.32 -17.79
N GLY A 120 -12.61 -2.08 -18.31
CA GLY A 120 -12.28 -1.78 -19.70
C GLY A 120 -13.06 -2.61 -20.73
N GLU A 121 -14.22 -3.13 -20.33
CA GLU A 121 -15.19 -3.81 -21.20
C GLU A 121 -16.27 -2.82 -21.62
N ASP A 122 -16.69 -2.90 -22.88
CA ASP A 122 -18.08 -2.61 -23.26
C ASP A 122 -18.94 -3.55 -22.44
N VAL A 123 -19.48 -3.03 -21.34
CA VAL A 123 -20.36 -3.75 -20.43
C VAL A 123 -21.49 -4.37 -21.24
N ALA A 124 -21.46 -5.68 -21.47
CA ALA A 124 -22.61 -6.40 -21.97
C ALA A 124 -23.80 -6.07 -21.05
N ALA A 125 -24.87 -5.58 -21.64
CA ALA A 125 -26.05 -5.07 -20.95
C ALA A 125 -26.49 -6.01 -19.82
N GLY A 126 -26.13 -5.68 -18.56
CA GLY A 126 -26.56 -6.45 -17.39
C GLY A 126 -25.63 -6.48 -16.18
N ALA A 127 -24.32 -6.22 -16.31
CA ALA A 127 -23.40 -6.15 -15.16
C ALA A 127 -23.01 -4.70 -14.89
N SER A 128 -23.63 -4.02 -13.92
CA SER A 128 -23.27 -2.64 -13.58
C SER A 128 -21.83 -2.58 -13.08
N ALA A 129 -20.90 -2.11 -13.93
CA ALA A 129 -19.62 -1.63 -13.46
C ALA A 129 -19.88 -0.32 -12.73
N GLU A 130 -20.10 -0.36 -11.42
CA GLU A 130 -20.41 0.85 -10.66
C GLU A 130 -19.15 1.70 -10.44
N ALA A 131 -19.36 3.00 -10.28
CA ALA A 131 -18.28 3.90 -9.91
C ALA A 131 -17.74 3.51 -8.53
N THR A 132 -16.42 3.58 -8.35
CA THR A 132 -15.79 3.27 -7.06
C THR A 132 -15.11 4.49 -6.51
N GLU A 133 -15.22 4.67 -5.20
CA GLU A 133 -14.59 5.77 -4.49
C GLU A 133 -13.84 5.22 -3.28
N SER A 134 -12.63 5.72 -3.07
CA SER A 134 -11.84 5.41 -1.90
C SER A 134 -11.18 6.67 -1.35
N ARG A 135 -11.26 6.85 -0.04
CA ARG A 135 -10.72 7.99 0.69
C ARG A 135 -10.00 7.48 1.93
N PHE A 136 -8.87 8.10 2.23
CA PHE A 136 -8.07 7.79 3.41
C PHE A 136 -7.45 9.08 3.92
N ALA A 137 -7.48 9.29 5.23
CA ALA A 137 -6.78 10.38 5.89
C ALA A 137 -6.20 9.87 7.21
N GLU A 138 -4.96 10.22 7.49
CA GLU A 138 -4.30 9.96 8.76
C GLU A 138 -3.68 11.27 9.25
N ILE A 139 -3.88 11.59 10.52
CA ILE A 139 -3.19 12.68 11.19
C ILE A 139 -2.69 12.20 12.53
N GLY A 140 -1.49 12.61 12.91
CA GLY A 140 -0.95 12.21 14.20
C GLY A 140 0.29 12.97 14.62
N HIS A 141 0.82 12.52 15.75
CA HIS A 141 1.95 13.13 16.41
C HIS A 141 2.96 12.05 16.87
N SER A 142 4.24 12.33 16.62
CA SER A 142 5.38 11.52 17.02
C SER A 142 6.05 12.13 18.24
N PHE A 143 6.11 11.36 19.33
CA PHE A 143 6.79 11.69 20.57
C PHE A 143 8.23 11.17 20.50
N GLY A 144 9.07 11.91 19.78
CA GLY A 144 10.45 11.53 19.51
C GLY A 144 10.52 10.20 18.73
N SER A 145 11.37 9.28 19.20
CA SER A 145 11.51 7.93 18.61
C SER A 145 10.81 6.83 19.44
N THR A 146 10.01 7.23 20.43
CA THR A 146 9.42 6.32 21.42
C THR A 146 7.97 5.99 21.10
N ALA A 147 7.17 6.95 20.63
CA ALA A 147 5.77 6.69 20.35
C ALA A 147 5.25 7.53 19.18
N ARG A 148 4.29 7.00 18.45
CA ARG A 148 3.52 7.67 17.41
C ARG A 148 2.04 7.38 17.69
N LEU A 149 1.23 8.43 17.79
CA LEU A 149 -0.22 8.30 17.94
C LEU A 149 -0.88 9.00 16.75
N SER A 150 -1.92 8.40 16.19
CA SER A 150 -2.68 8.98 15.07
C SER A 150 -4.14 8.62 15.13
N LEU A 151 -4.93 9.38 14.39
CA LEU A 151 -6.29 9.06 14.01
C LEU A 151 -6.30 8.74 12.52
N VAL A 152 -6.85 7.58 12.16
CA VAL A 152 -6.97 7.09 10.79
C VAL A 152 -8.45 7.07 10.42
N HIS A 153 -8.79 7.77 9.36
CA HIS A 153 -10.09 7.72 8.71
C HIS A 153 -9.95 7.03 7.36
N GLY A 154 -10.89 6.13 7.05
CA GLY A 154 -10.95 5.48 5.74
C GLY A 154 -12.39 5.27 5.32
N SER A 155 -12.65 5.47 4.03
CA SER A 155 -13.93 5.18 3.38
C SER A 155 -13.65 4.48 2.06
N VAL A 156 -14.30 3.36 1.81
CA VAL A 156 -14.26 2.66 0.53
C VAL A 156 -15.67 2.24 0.15
N THR A 157 -16.10 2.63 -1.03
CA THR A 157 -17.34 2.15 -1.64
C THR A 157 -16.97 1.12 -2.69
N ASP A 158 -17.35 -0.12 -2.41
CA ASP A 158 -17.15 -1.27 -3.29
C ASP A 158 -18.53 -1.83 -3.70
N PRO A 159 -18.79 -2.06 -5.00
CA PRO A 159 -20.05 -2.62 -5.51
C PRO A 159 -20.45 -3.95 -4.84
N LEU A 160 -19.49 -4.75 -4.39
CA LEU A 160 -19.73 -6.08 -3.81
C LEU A 160 -19.93 -6.07 -2.30
N ASN A 161 -19.33 -5.10 -1.60
CA ASN A 161 -19.25 -5.06 -0.14
C ASN A 161 -19.97 -3.85 0.48
N GLY A 162 -20.55 -2.97 -0.34
CA GLY A 162 -21.13 -1.71 0.08
C GLY A 162 -20.09 -0.68 0.50
N THR A 163 -20.54 0.34 1.23
CA THR A 163 -19.66 1.36 1.80
C THR A 163 -19.13 0.93 3.15
N ILE A 164 -17.81 0.87 3.27
CA ILE A 164 -17.10 0.69 4.54
C ILE A 164 -16.54 2.05 4.93
N GLU A 165 -16.86 2.53 6.12
CA GLU A 165 -16.34 3.77 6.67
C GLU A 165 -15.91 3.56 8.12
N TYR A 166 -14.76 4.13 8.49
CA TYR A 166 -14.25 4.04 9.85
C TYR A 166 -13.39 5.25 10.21
N THR A 167 -13.39 5.56 11.51
CA THR A 167 -12.43 6.49 12.13
C THR A 167 -11.90 5.80 13.37
N ARG A 168 -10.61 5.46 13.38
CA ARG A 168 -10.00 4.63 14.43
C ARG A 168 -8.62 5.15 14.83
N PRO A 169 -8.26 5.11 16.12
CA PRO A 169 -6.93 5.48 16.56
C PRO A 169 -5.91 4.44 16.10
N ALA A 170 -4.67 4.89 15.90
CA ALA A 170 -3.52 4.03 15.65
C ALA A 170 -2.36 4.46 16.54
N ALA A 171 -1.55 3.48 16.93
CA ALA A 171 -0.40 3.69 17.80
C ALA A 171 0.77 2.80 17.40
N ASP A 172 1.96 3.40 17.36
CA ASP A 172 3.23 2.69 17.41
C ASP A 172 3.94 3.09 18.70
N TRP A 173 4.44 2.11 19.45
CA TRP A 173 5.09 2.34 20.74
C TRP A 173 6.34 1.50 20.88
N ARG A 174 7.45 2.16 21.17
CA ARG A 174 8.78 1.59 21.36
C ARG A 174 9.31 1.99 22.74
N PRO A 175 8.79 1.41 23.84
CA PRO A 175 9.18 1.79 25.20
C PRO A 175 10.68 1.60 25.46
N PHE A 176 11.29 0.61 24.81
CA PHE A 176 12.72 0.34 24.85
C PHE A 176 13.22 0.04 23.44
N LYS A 177 14.51 0.23 23.16
CA LYS A 177 15.07 -0.04 21.82
C LYS A 177 14.83 -1.46 21.31
N SER A 178 14.68 -2.40 22.24
CA SER A 178 14.44 -3.82 22.00
C SER A 178 12.96 -4.20 21.88
N ILE A 179 11.99 -3.34 22.21
CA ILE A 179 10.56 -3.68 22.18
C ILE A 179 9.83 -2.68 21.31
N SER A 180 9.12 -3.15 20.29
CA SER A 180 8.22 -2.35 19.46
C SER A 180 6.84 -2.99 19.41
N LEU A 181 5.80 -2.19 19.61
CA LEU A 181 4.41 -2.56 19.60
C LEU A 181 3.70 -1.67 18.57
N SER A 182 2.75 -2.21 17.82
CA SER A 182 1.88 -1.45 16.93
C SER A 182 0.46 -1.97 16.95
N ALA A 183 -0.49 -1.04 16.82
CA ALA A 183 -1.91 -1.30 16.69
C ALA A 183 -2.47 -0.32 15.67
N ARG A 184 -2.89 -0.80 14.50
CA ARG A 184 -3.38 0.06 13.41
C ARG A 184 -4.55 -0.59 12.69
N PRO A 185 -5.60 0.18 12.33
CA PRO A 185 -6.63 -0.32 11.42
C PRO A 185 -6.07 -0.56 10.01
N ASP A 186 -6.57 -1.58 9.33
CA ASP A 186 -6.38 -1.78 7.90
C ASP A 186 -7.39 -0.94 7.09
N TYR A 187 -7.44 -1.15 5.76
CA TYR A 187 -8.33 -0.42 4.85
C TYR A 187 -9.84 -0.73 5.03
N ARG A 188 -10.18 -1.76 5.82
CA ARG A 188 -11.56 -2.08 6.24
C ARG A 188 -11.83 -1.66 7.69
N GLY A 189 -10.87 -1.01 8.33
CA GLY A 189 -10.93 -0.64 9.74
C GLY A 189 -10.53 -1.75 10.70
N GLU A 190 -10.23 -2.96 10.25
CA GLU A 190 -9.88 -4.08 11.13
C GLU A 190 -8.48 -3.90 11.72
N TYR A 191 -8.33 -4.13 13.02
CA TYR A 191 -7.03 -3.92 13.66
C TYR A 191 -6.03 -5.02 13.32
N ALA A 192 -4.86 -4.60 12.85
CA ALA A 192 -3.63 -5.37 12.88
C ALA A 192 -2.83 -4.95 14.12
N TYR A 193 -2.41 -5.94 14.90
CA TYR A 193 -1.50 -5.78 16.02
C TYR A 193 -0.18 -6.44 15.67
N ALA A 194 0.94 -5.78 15.98
CA ALA A 194 2.25 -6.41 15.93
C ALA A 194 3.05 -6.08 17.19
N ALA A 195 3.84 -7.04 17.63
CA ALA A 195 4.81 -6.89 18.69
C ALA A 195 6.11 -7.52 18.22
N SER A 196 7.23 -6.87 18.49
CA SER A 196 8.57 -7.40 18.23
C SER A 196 9.45 -7.10 19.43
N TRP A 197 10.21 -8.09 19.87
CA TRP A 197 11.07 -8.04 21.04
C TRP A 197 12.42 -8.68 20.74
N TYR A 198 13.49 -7.96 21.05
CA TYR A 198 14.87 -8.41 20.98
C TYR A 198 15.43 -8.57 22.40
N PRO A 199 15.19 -9.71 23.09
CA PRO A 199 15.69 -9.93 24.45
C PRO A 199 17.22 -9.92 24.54
N GLY A 200 17.91 -10.18 23.43
CA GLY A 200 19.36 -10.07 23.29
C GLY A 200 19.76 -9.97 21.82
N MET A 201 21.05 -9.86 21.53
CA MET A 201 21.55 -9.65 20.16
C MET A 201 21.33 -10.84 19.22
N ARG A 202 21.07 -12.02 19.78
CA ARG A 202 20.89 -13.28 19.05
C ARG A 202 19.45 -13.78 19.05
N ALA A 203 18.53 -13.03 19.66
CA ALA A 203 17.18 -13.50 19.92
C ALA A 203 16.17 -12.47 19.42
N HIS A 204 15.16 -12.94 18.70
CA HIS A 204 14.06 -12.14 18.21
C HIS A 204 12.75 -12.88 18.42
N VAL A 205 11.79 -12.21 19.05
CA VAL A 205 10.44 -12.72 19.23
C VAL A 205 9.49 -11.76 18.55
N SER A 206 8.59 -12.27 17.73
CA SER A 206 7.54 -11.49 17.09
C SER A 206 6.19 -12.13 17.31
N VAL A 207 5.16 -11.28 17.47
CA VAL A 207 3.77 -11.70 17.53
C VAL A 207 2.97 -10.76 16.63
N THR A 208 2.16 -11.31 15.74
CA THR A 208 1.19 -10.55 14.95
C THR A 208 -0.21 -11.09 15.16
N ARG A 209 -1.20 -10.22 15.12
CA ARG A 209 -2.61 -10.59 15.14
C ARG A 209 -3.35 -9.77 14.13
N TYR A 210 -4.09 -10.43 13.26
CA TYR A 210 -4.95 -9.80 12.27
C TYR A 210 -6.22 -10.63 12.10
N LYS A 211 -7.39 -10.01 12.31
CA LYS A 211 -8.69 -10.70 12.33
C LYS A 211 -8.67 -11.91 13.29
N ASP A 212 -8.86 -13.10 12.74
CA ASP A 212 -8.91 -14.39 13.44
C ASP A 212 -7.57 -15.13 13.44
N ARG A 213 -6.52 -14.54 12.84
CA ARG A 213 -5.17 -15.11 12.73
C ARG A 213 -4.23 -14.46 13.75
N THR A 214 -3.58 -15.29 14.55
CA THR A 214 -2.48 -14.89 15.43
C THR A 214 -1.25 -15.72 15.10
N GLU A 215 -0.13 -15.05 14.89
CA GLU A 215 1.17 -15.67 14.63
C GLU A 215 2.17 -15.25 15.68
N ALA A 216 2.98 -16.19 16.15
CA ALA A 216 4.12 -15.94 16.98
C ALA A 216 5.34 -16.65 16.37
N ALA A 217 6.47 -15.97 16.34
CA ALA A 217 7.74 -16.56 15.95
C ALA A 217 8.81 -16.19 16.98
N ALA A 218 9.67 -17.14 17.31
CA ALA A 218 10.85 -16.93 18.13
C ALA A 218 12.07 -17.47 17.39
N GLU A 219 13.05 -16.62 17.18
CA GLU A 219 14.29 -16.91 16.50
C GLU A 219 15.47 -16.77 17.46
N TYR A 220 16.41 -17.69 17.37
CA TYR A 220 17.65 -17.68 18.13
C TYR A 220 18.85 -18.09 17.27
N ASP A 221 19.81 -17.17 17.11
CA ASP A 221 21.09 -17.45 16.46
C ASP A 221 21.98 -18.24 17.42
N VAL A 222 22.07 -19.55 17.21
CA VAL A 222 22.92 -20.44 18.01
C VAL A 222 24.40 -20.06 17.79
N ASN A 223 24.76 -19.84 16.52
CA ASN A 223 26.03 -19.30 16.05
C ASN A 223 25.85 -18.68 14.66
N SER A 224 26.95 -18.30 13.99
CA SER A 224 26.90 -17.66 12.66
C SER A 224 26.40 -18.54 11.53
N ALA A 225 26.34 -19.86 11.73
CA ALA A 225 25.91 -20.83 10.71
C ALA A 225 24.54 -21.45 11.01
N TYR A 226 23.99 -21.28 12.22
CA TYR A 226 22.76 -21.97 12.64
C TYR A 226 21.81 -21.06 13.41
N ARG A 227 20.55 -21.04 12.96
CA ARG A 227 19.42 -20.38 13.62
C ARG A 227 18.34 -21.38 14.00
N LEU A 228 17.92 -21.35 15.26
CA LEU A 228 16.71 -22.03 15.71
C LEU A 228 15.51 -21.12 15.50
N MET A 229 14.43 -21.64 14.94
CA MET A 229 13.18 -20.91 14.74
C MET A 229 12.01 -21.73 15.24
N ALA A 230 11.23 -21.18 16.17
CA ALA A 230 9.96 -21.73 16.61
C ALA A 230 8.82 -20.85 16.10
N THR A 231 7.79 -21.44 15.51
CA THR A 231 6.60 -20.72 15.04
C THR A 231 5.33 -21.32 15.63
N SER A 232 4.33 -20.46 15.84
CA SER A 232 2.99 -20.84 16.24
C SER A 232 1.99 -19.98 15.49
N LEU A 233 1.00 -20.61 14.88
CA LEU A 233 -0.06 -20.00 14.11
C LEU A 233 -1.39 -20.53 14.62
N ARG A 234 -2.24 -19.63 15.14
CA ARG A 234 -3.62 -19.91 15.51
C ARG A 234 -4.55 -19.22 14.52
N GLN A 235 -5.50 -19.97 13.98
CA GLN A 235 -6.53 -19.44 13.09
C GLN A 235 -7.87 -20.11 13.43
N ALA A 236 -8.96 -19.33 13.54
CA ALA A 236 -10.22 -19.83 14.09
C ALA A 236 -10.77 -21.05 13.34
N GLN A 237 -10.61 -21.10 12.02
CA GLN A 237 -11.12 -22.20 11.18
C GLN A 237 -10.13 -23.35 10.96
N LEU A 238 -8.83 -23.14 11.18
CA LEU A 238 -7.78 -24.12 10.89
C LEU A 238 -7.06 -24.65 12.14
N GLY A 239 -7.46 -24.17 13.33
CA GLY A 239 -6.87 -24.56 14.60
C GLY A 239 -5.47 -23.99 14.82
N ASN A 240 -4.68 -24.70 15.62
CA ASN A 240 -3.32 -24.32 16.00
C ASN A 240 -2.30 -25.16 15.24
N ARG A 241 -1.28 -24.50 14.68
CA ARG A 241 -0.13 -25.12 14.01
C ARG A 241 1.14 -24.58 14.63
N SER A 242 2.11 -25.43 14.88
CA SER A 242 3.39 -25.01 15.44
C SER A 242 4.52 -25.82 14.82
N GLY A 243 5.69 -25.20 14.72
CA GLY A 243 6.87 -25.82 14.15
C GLY A 243 8.14 -25.38 14.87
N LEU A 244 9.13 -26.26 14.87
CA LEU A 244 10.49 -25.97 15.33
C LEU A 244 11.45 -26.35 14.22
N PHE A 245 12.31 -25.42 13.83
CA PHE A 245 13.20 -25.54 12.69
C PHE A 245 14.62 -25.18 13.11
N LEU A 246 15.59 -25.92 12.58
CA LEU A 246 17.00 -25.55 12.59
C LEU A 246 17.37 -25.16 11.16
N MET A 247 17.76 -23.91 10.96
CA MET A 247 18.15 -23.38 9.65
C MET A 247 19.66 -23.21 9.60
N HIS A 248 20.27 -23.70 8.53
CA HIS A 248 21.67 -23.42 8.20
C HIS A 248 21.76 -22.09 7.45
N GLN A 249 22.56 -21.14 7.94
CA GLN A 249 22.82 -19.86 7.29
C GLN A 249 24.06 -19.99 6.40
N PRO A 250 23.96 -19.66 5.09
CA PRO A 250 25.07 -19.74 4.15
C PRO A 250 26.16 -18.68 4.41
#